data_AF-A0A1D6ECU2-F1
#
_entry.id   AF-A0A1D6ECU2-F1
#
_cell.length_a   1.000
_cell.length_b   1.000
_cell.length_c   1.000
_cell.angle_alpha   90.00
_cell.angle_beta   90.00
_cell.angle_gamma   90.00
#
_symmetry.space_group_name_H-M   'P 1'
#
loop_
_entity.id
_entity.type
_entity.pdbx_description
1 polymer ?
#
loop_
_entity_poly.entity_id
_entity_poly.type
_entity_poly.pdbx_seq_one_letter_code
_entity_poly.pdbx_strand_id
1 'polypeptide(L)'
;MTMQEGKKEGRFLYKHNSLHAMMKEKIGGELVRWNATRFGTLFLFLQSFWDRQDKFQAWMVSSDWKNNDWRDEKDHKFTYGCLIDRIWWEKIEMVLKTVTPLYYVLRFVDQQKNGTISAFLTKMLSAQAEIFAKLKHDKNVKRDFMKKVNEIIRKRTQYLLNDTLMLEGSALDPKSLYTSKLATHHSAILAVTLTIKKLAHSPIESIAIDQFTRTFSKKREFIWITRGSILDTSC
;
A
#
# COMPACT_ATOMS: atom_id res chain seq x y z
N MET A 1 8.53 -8.61 14.55
CA MET A 1 8.17 -8.52 15.98
C MET A 1 6.89 -7.72 16.18
N THR A 2 6.85 -6.43 15.79
CA THR A 2 5.73 -5.50 16.06
C THR A 2 4.32 -6.00 15.76
N MET A 3 4.13 -6.72 14.65
CA MET A 3 2.79 -7.15 14.25
C MET A 3 2.23 -8.32 15.10
N GLN A 4 3.11 -9.19 15.61
CA GLN A 4 2.69 -10.28 16.51
C GLN A 4 2.47 -9.75 17.93
N GLU A 5 3.28 -8.77 18.34
CA GLU A 5 3.15 -8.05 19.61
C GLU A 5 1.81 -7.32 19.66
N GLY A 6 1.48 -6.49 18.66
CA GLY A 6 0.18 -5.82 18.61
C GLY A 6 -1.01 -6.80 18.70
N LYS A 7 -0.94 -7.95 18.00
CA LYS A 7 -1.97 -8.99 18.10
C LYS A 7 -2.07 -9.61 19.49
N LYS A 8 -0.93 -9.80 20.16
CA LYS A 8 -0.88 -10.35 21.52
C LYS A 8 -1.51 -9.38 22.51
N GLU A 9 -1.20 -8.09 22.40
CA GLU A 9 -1.75 -7.05 23.27
C GLU A 9 -3.26 -6.92 23.09
N GLY A 10 -3.73 -6.91 21.84
CA GLY A 10 -5.16 -6.92 21.56
C GLY A 10 -5.85 -8.11 22.21
N ARG A 11 -5.30 -9.32 22.05
CA ARG A 11 -5.89 -10.50 22.69
C ARG A 11 -5.95 -10.38 24.20
N PHE A 12 -4.91 -9.84 24.85
CA PHE A 12 -4.93 -9.63 26.29
C PHE A 12 -6.02 -8.62 26.70
N LEU A 13 -6.11 -7.48 26.03
CA LEU A 13 -7.12 -6.44 26.31
C LEU A 13 -8.55 -6.93 26.10
N TYR A 14 -8.77 -7.85 25.16
CA TYR A 14 -10.08 -8.47 24.88
C TYR A 14 -10.33 -9.77 25.67
N LYS A 15 -9.34 -10.29 26.41
CA LYS A 15 -9.45 -11.58 27.14
C LYS A 15 -10.36 -11.50 28.35
N HIS A 16 -10.37 -10.36 29.05
CA HIS A 16 -11.11 -10.16 30.29
C HIS A 16 -12.16 -9.06 30.12
N ASN A 17 -13.43 -9.35 30.42
CA ASN A 17 -14.55 -8.41 30.19
C ASN A 17 -14.38 -7.07 30.92
N SER A 18 -13.90 -7.11 32.16
CA SER A 18 -13.58 -5.93 32.98
C SER A 18 -12.43 -5.10 32.40
N LEU A 19 -11.35 -5.75 31.96
CA LEU A 19 -10.22 -5.08 31.30
C LEU A 19 -10.65 -4.46 29.96
N HIS A 20 -11.49 -5.16 29.20
CA HIS A 20 -12.06 -4.66 27.95
C HIS A 20 -12.96 -3.45 28.19
N ALA A 21 -13.80 -3.49 29.22
CA ALA A 21 -14.65 -2.36 29.62
C ALA A 21 -13.80 -1.14 30.02
N MET A 22 -12.77 -1.35 30.84
CA MET A 22 -11.83 -0.30 31.23
C MET A 22 -11.10 0.28 30.02
N MET A 23 -10.62 -0.56 29.10
CA MET A 23 -10.01 -0.10 27.86
C MET A 23 -10.97 0.82 27.10
N LYS A 24 -12.22 0.38 26.87
CA LYS A 24 -13.21 1.18 26.14
C LYS A 24 -13.46 2.54 26.77
N GLU A 25 -13.58 2.58 28.09
CA GLU A 25 -13.76 3.82 28.84
C GLU A 25 -12.58 4.77 28.61
N LYS A 26 -11.35 4.28 28.81
CA LYS A 26 -10.15 5.13 28.77
C LYS A 26 -9.76 5.58 27.37
N ILE A 27 -9.96 4.75 26.35
CA ILE A 27 -9.64 5.12 24.97
C ILE A 27 -10.83 5.78 24.25
N GLY A 28 -12.02 5.80 24.87
CA GLY A 28 -13.24 6.39 24.33
C GLY A 28 -13.89 5.58 23.20
N GLY A 29 -13.88 4.25 23.30
CA GLY A 29 -14.58 3.36 22.36
C GLY A 29 -13.86 2.04 22.08
N GLU A 30 -14.35 1.30 21.08
CA GLU A 30 -13.73 0.04 20.65
C GLU A 30 -12.42 0.24 19.88
N LEU A 31 -11.49 -0.69 20.06
CA LEU A 31 -10.20 -0.69 19.35
C LEU A 31 -10.36 -1.13 17.87
N VAL A 32 -11.31 -2.01 17.58
CA VAL A 32 -11.67 -2.38 16.20
C VAL A 32 -13.17 -2.28 16.02
N ARG A 33 -13.60 -1.66 14.92
CA ARG A 33 -15.02 -1.65 14.54
C ARG A 33 -15.41 -3.03 14.01
N TRP A 34 -16.54 -3.56 14.48
CA TRP A 34 -17.07 -4.89 14.16
C TRP A 34 -17.31 -5.18 12.66
N ASN A 35 -17.28 -4.17 11.79
CA ASN A 35 -17.50 -4.31 10.34
C ASN A 35 -16.20 -4.24 9.50
N ALA A 36 -15.03 -4.46 10.12
CA ALA A 36 -13.77 -4.51 9.39
C ALA A 36 -13.69 -5.79 8.53
N THR A 37 -13.49 -5.65 7.21
CA THR A 37 -13.21 -6.80 6.33
C THR A 37 -11.97 -7.55 6.81
N ARG A 38 -11.95 -8.88 6.64
CA ARG A 38 -10.86 -9.76 7.15
C ARG A 38 -9.45 -9.31 6.76
N PHE A 39 -9.30 -8.66 5.61
CA PHE A 39 -8.01 -8.15 5.13
C PHE A 39 -7.60 -6.84 5.83
N GLY A 40 -8.57 -6.03 6.25
CA GLY A 40 -8.36 -4.73 6.88
C GLY A 40 -8.27 -4.76 8.40
N THR A 41 -8.70 -5.84 9.06
CA THR A 41 -8.81 -5.91 10.53
C THR A 41 -7.51 -5.55 11.23
N LEU A 42 -6.37 -6.10 10.78
CA LEU A 42 -5.08 -5.85 11.41
C LEU A 42 -4.56 -4.43 11.18
N PHE A 43 -4.78 -3.89 9.98
CA PHE A 43 -4.45 -2.50 9.67
C PHE A 43 -5.27 -1.54 10.53
N LEU A 44 -6.60 -1.73 10.56
CA LEU A 44 -7.52 -0.90 11.35
C LEU A 44 -7.24 -0.99 12.86
N PHE A 45 -6.82 -2.17 13.32
CA PHE A 45 -6.38 -2.39 14.70
C PHE A 45 -5.13 -1.58 15.04
N LEU A 46 -4.07 -1.66 14.21
CA LEU A 46 -2.85 -0.87 14.42
C LEU A 46 -3.10 0.64 14.26
N GLN A 47 -3.95 1.02 13.31
CA GLN A 47 -4.36 2.41 13.11
C GLN A 47 -5.10 2.93 14.35
N SER A 48 -6.01 2.16 14.94
CA SER A 48 -6.72 2.60 16.15
C SER A 48 -5.82 2.69 17.38
N PHE A 49 -4.74 1.91 17.46
CA PHE A 49 -3.71 2.11 18.48
C PHE A 49 -3.00 3.44 18.27
N TRP A 50 -2.56 3.70 17.04
CA TRP A 50 -1.86 4.92 16.67
C TRP A 50 -2.70 6.18 16.92
N ASP A 51 -3.96 6.18 16.48
CA ASP A 51 -4.89 7.30 16.62
C ASP A 51 -5.24 7.64 18.08
N ARG A 52 -4.95 6.74 19.02
CA ARG A 52 -5.27 6.87 20.45
C ARG A 52 -4.05 6.65 21.34
N GLN A 53 -2.85 6.84 20.79
CA GLN A 53 -1.59 6.61 21.49
C GLN A 53 -1.53 7.38 22.82
N ASP A 54 -1.91 8.65 22.80
CA ASP A 54 -1.98 9.55 23.94
C ASP A 54 -2.88 8.98 25.06
N LYS A 55 -4.06 8.48 24.69
CA LYS A 55 -5.01 7.87 25.63
C LYS A 55 -4.49 6.58 26.22
N PHE A 56 -3.84 5.74 25.41
CA PHE A 56 -3.21 4.52 25.90
C PHE A 56 -2.09 4.85 26.88
N GLN A 57 -1.21 5.80 26.55
CA GLN A 57 -0.12 6.21 27.44
C GLN A 57 -0.64 6.80 28.76
N ALA A 58 -1.68 7.63 28.71
CA ALA A 58 -2.34 8.16 29.90
C ALA A 58 -2.96 7.05 30.76
N TRP A 59 -3.59 6.05 30.12
CA TRP A 59 -4.15 4.90 30.84
C TRP A 59 -3.06 4.05 31.50
N MET A 60 -1.95 3.77 30.81
CA MET A 60 -0.86 2.94 31.35
C MET A 60 -0.26 3.49 32.65
N VAL A 61 -0.24 4.81 32.84
CA VAL A 61 0.33 5.44 34.05
C VAL A 61 -0.67 5.62 35.20
N SER A 62 -1.96 5.41 34.93
CA SER A 62 -3.05 5.57 35.89
C SER A 62 -3.04 4.52 37.02
N SER A 63 -3.71 4.85 38.14
CA SER A 63 -3.98 3.88 39.20
C SER A 63 -4.81 2.70 38.72
N ASP A 64 -5.74 2.95 37.80
CA ASP A 64 -6.67 1.94 37.27
C ASP A 64 -5.91 0.81 36.57
N TRP A 65 -4.86 1.14 35.81
CA TRP A 65 -3.99 0.14 35.20
C TRP A 65 -3.09 -0.56 36.23
N LYS A 66 -2.53 0.18 37.19
CA LYS A 66 -1.60 -0.36 38.20
C LYS A 66 -2.27 -1.32 39.18
N ASN A 67 -3.53 -1.04 39.54
CA ASN A 67 -4.24 -1.72 40.62
C ASN A 67 -5.31 -2.70 40.12
N ASN A 68 -5.34 -3.02 38.82
CA ASN A 68 -6.32 -3.97 38.29
C ASN A 68 -6.04 -5.42 38.73
N ASP A 69 -7.04 -6.29 38.59
CA ASP A 69 -6.99 -7.69 39.04
C ASP A 69 -5.95 -8.54 38.29
N TRP A 70 -5.43 -8.05 37.16
CA TRP A 70 -4.51 -8.75 36.27
C TRP A 70 -3.08 -8.21 36.33
N ARG A 71 -2.77 -7.34 37.30
CA ARG A 71 -1.47 -6.68 37.46
C ARG A 71 -0.28 -7.64 37.57
N ASP A 72 -0.53 -8.85 38.06
CA ASP A 72 0.49 -9.88 38.26
C ASP A 72 0.65 -10.82 37.04
N GLU A 73 -0.19 -10.67 36.00
CA GLU A 73 -0.06 -11.44 34.77
C GLU A 73 1.16 -10.99 33.94
N LYS A 74 1.86 -11.96 33.33
CA LYS A 74 2.97 -11.67 32.40
C LYS A 74 2.54 -10.81 31.22
N ASP A 75 1.31 -11.01 30.74
CA ASP A 75 0.77 -10.28 29.61
C ASP A 75 0.46 -8.82 29.99
N HIS A 76 0.03 -8.53 31.22
CA HIS A 76 -0.12 -7.14 31.73
C HIS A 76 1.20 -6.38 31.66
N LYS A 77 2.27 -6.95 32.23
CA LYS A 77 3.61 -6.33 32.22
C LYS A 77 4.13 -6.12 30.80
N PHE A 78 3.86 -7.07 29.91
CA PHE A 78 4.24 -6.98 28.49
C PHE A 78 3.48 -5.87 27.77
N THR A 79 2.14 -5.80 27.94
CA THR A 79 1.29 -4.75 27.38
C THR A 79 1.73 -3.37 27.83
N TYR A 80 1.99 -3.19 29.12
CA TYR A 80 2.52 -1.93 29.66
C TYR A 80 3.82 -1.53 28.97
N GLY A 81 4.78 -2.47 28.86
CA GLY A 81 6.07 -2.23 28.24
C GLY A 81 5.94 -1.77 26.78
N CYS A 82 5.06 -2.38 26.00
CA CYS A 82 4.81 -1.97 24.61
C CYS A 82 4.15 -0.59 24.52
N LEU A 83 3.09 -0.35 25.29
CA LEU A 83 2.27 0.86 25.15
C LEU A 83 2.95 2.12 25.70
N ILE A 84 3.97 1.99 26.55
CA ILE A 84 4.80 3.11 26.99
C ILE A 84 6.07 3.30 26.15
N ASP A 85 6.51 2.27 25.41
CA ASP A 85 7.76 2.30 24.64
C ASP A 85 7.63 3.15 23.37
N ARG A 86 8.40 4.23 23.31
CA ARG A 86 8.50 5.10 22.13
C ARG A 86 8.97 4.35 20.89
N ILE A 87 9.93 3.44 21.02
CA ILE A 87 10.48 2.68 19.87
C ILE A 87 9.40 1.75 19.31
N TRP A 88 8.52 1.21 20.16
CA TRP A 88 7.39 0.41 19.73
C TRP A 88 6.40 1.23 18.88
N TRP A 89 6.06 2.44 19.33
CA TRP A 89 5.22 3.37 18.57
C TRP A 89 5.84 3.78 17.23
N GLU A 90 7.14 4.12 17.20
CA GLU A 90 7.85 4.44 15.96
C GLU A 90 7.82 3.27 14.96
N LYS A 91 7.89 2.02 15.43
CA LYS A 91 7.74 0.84 14.58
C LYS A 91 6.30 0.69 14.06
N ILE A 92 5.27 1.02 14.85
CA ILE A 92 3.87 1.02 14.38
C ILE A 92 3.69 2.07 13.28
N GLU A 93 4.18 3.29 13.50
CA GLU A 93 4.14 4.36 12.51
C GLU A 93 4.74 3.93 11.18
N MET A 94 5.93 3.30 11.23
CA MET A 94 6.61 2.79 10.05
C MET A 94 5.77 1.74 9.30
N VAL A 95 5.11 0.83 10.04
CA VAL A 95 4.21 -0.16 9.45
C VAL A 95 3.01 0.52 8.80
N LEU A 96 2.38 1.49 9.47
CA LEU A 96 1.24 2.23 8.93
C LEU A 96 1.64 3.02 7.67
N LYS A 97 2.75 3.76 7.70
CA LYS A 97 3.27 4.48 6.51
C LYS A 97 3.45 3.56 5.30
N THR A 98 3.85 2.31 5.53
CA THR A 98 4.06 1.31 4.48
C THR A 98 2.75 0.68 4.00
N VAL A 99 1.84 0.34 4.91
CA VAL A 99 0.65 -0.47 4.61
C VAL A 99 -0.55 0.39 4.23
N THR A 100 -0.66 1.63 4.72
CA THR A 100 -1.79 2.54 4.46
C THR A 100 -2.07 2.71 2.96
N PRO A 101 -1.08 3.00 2.09
CA PRO A 101 -1.35 3.15 0.66
C PRO A 101 -1.89 1.85 0.05
N LEU A 102 -1.35 0.69 0.43
CA LEU A 102 -1.85 -0.62 -0.03
C LEU A 102 -3.27 -0.90 0.46
N TYR A 103 -3.57 -0.57 1.71
CA TYR A 103 -4.90 -0.73 2.29
C TYR A 103 -5.95 0.05 1.47
N TYR A 104 -5.65 1.28 1.06
CA TYR A 104 -6.55 2.07 0.23
C TYR A 104 -6.79 1.47 -1.16
N VAL A 105 -5.76 0.88 -1.78
CA VAL A 105 -5.95 0.19 -3.07
C VAL A 105 -6.84 -1.04 -2.92
N LEU A 106 -6.61 -1.84 -1.88
CA LEU A 106 -7.41 -3.03 -1.62
C LEU A 106 -8.86 -2.67 -1.28
N ARG A 107 -9.07 -1.62 -0.47
CA ARG A 107 -10.40 -1.13 -0.15
C ARG A 107 -11.14 -0.61 -1.39
N PHE A 108 -10.42 -0.03 -2.34
CA PHE A 108 -10.99 0.37 -3.62
C PHE A 108 -11.49 -0.82 -4.45
N VAL A 109 -10.72 -1.91 -4.54
CA VAL A 109 -11.14 -3.12 -5.28
C VAL A 109 -12.35 -3.79 -4.63
N ASP A 110 -12.40 -3.78 -3.30
CA ASP A 110 -13.50 -4.33 -2.51
C ASP A 110 -14.82 -3.54 -2.71
N GLN A 111 -14.73 -2.26 -3.11
CA GLN A 111 -15.87 -1.44 -3.49
C GLN A 111 -16.27 -1.73 -4.95
N GLN A 112 -17.05 -2.80 -5.15
CA GLN A 112 -17.46 -3.35 -6.47
C GLN A 112 -17.91 -2.31 -7.51
N LYS A 113 -18.44 -1.14 -7.11
CA LYS A 113 -18.99 -0.13 -8.02
C LYS A 113 -17.95 0.61 -8.89
N ASN A 114 -16.67 0.66 -8.49
CA ASN A 114 -15.66 1.47 -9.17
C ASN A 114 -14.40 0.67 -9.59
N GLY A 115 -14.35 -0.63 -9.30
CA GLY A 115 -13.15 -1.46 -9.44
C GLY A 115 -12.89 -1.94 -10.86
N THR A 116 -12.55 -1.04 -11.79
CA THR A 116 -11.99 -1.47 -13.08
C THR A 116 -10.55 -1.94 -12.91
N ILE A 117 -10.15 -2.90 -13.75
CA ILE A 117 -8.76 -3.38 -13.85
C ILE A 117 -7.78 -2.21 -14.05
N SER A 118 -8.15 -1.26 -14.93
CA SER A 118 -7.34 -0.06 -15.25
C SER A 118 -7.14 0.86 -14.04
N ALA A 119 -8.21 1.12 -13.29
CA ALA A 119 -8.17 1.97 -12.12
C ALA A 119 -7.41 1.30 -10.98
N PHE A 120 -7.53 -0.02 -10.82
CA PHE A 120 -6.75 -0.80 -9.86
C PHE A 120 -5.25 -0.67 -10.15
N LEU A 121 -4.84 -0.91 -11.41
CA LEU A 121 -3.42 -0.85 -11.77
C LEU A 121 -2.82 0.54 -11.53
N THR A 122 -3.52 1.59 -11.94
CA THR A 122 -3.10 2.97 -11.70
C THR A 122 -2.94 3.25 -10.21
N LYS A 123 -3.90 2.83 -9.38
CA LYS A 123 -3.84 3.00 -7.92
C LYS A 123 -2.71 2.20 -7.28
N MET A 124 -2.42 0.99 -7.76
CA MET A 124 -1.28 0.21 -7.29
C MET A 124 0.05 0.92 -7.57
N LEU A 125 0.23 1.48 -8.76
CA LEU A 125 1.43 2.24 -9.13
C LEU A 125 1.57 3.52 -8.29
N SER A 126 0.47 4.26 -8.09
CA SER A 126 0.47 5.44 -7.22
C SER A 126 0.79 5.08 -5.76
N ALA A 127 0.20 4.01 -5.22
CA ALA A 127 0.48 3.56 -3.86
C ALA A 127 1.95 3.16 -3.69
N GLN A 128 2.53 2.48 -4.68
CA GLN A 128 3.95 2.15 -4.67
C GLN A 128 4.83 3.41 -4.63
N ALA A 129 4.53 4.41 -5.45
CA ALA A 129 5.26 5.68 -5.44
C ALA A 129 5.11 6.43 -4.10
N GLU A 130 3.90 6.44 -3.53
CA GLU A 130 3.62 7.05 -2.22
C GLU A 130 4.40 6.39 -1.08
N ILE A 131 4.45 5.05 -1.05
CA ILE A 131 5.24 4.29 -0.07
C ILE A 131 6.72 4.68 -0.16
N PHE A 132 7.28 4.75 -1.37
CA PHE A 132 8.67 5.13 -1.52
C PHE A 132 8.94 6.57 -1.12
N ALA A 133 8.04 7.51 -1.45
CA ALA A 133 8.17 8.89 -1.00
C ALA A 133 8.17 8.97 0.54
N LYS A 134 7.21 8.31 1.20
CA LYS A 134 7.11 8.29 2.66
C LYS A 134 8.34 7.66 3.33
N LEU A 135 8.84 6.55 2.80
CA LEU A 135 9.98 5.84 3.39
C LEU A 135 11.33 6.51 3.09
N LYS A 136 11.48 7.20 1.96
CA LYS A 136 12.75 7.83 1.56
C LYS A 136 13.14 8.99 2.48
N HIS A 137 12.14 9.73 2.99
CA HIS A 137 12.36 10.91 3.83
C HIS A 137 12.37 10.59 5.33
N ASP A 138 12.11 9.34 5.72
CA ASP A 138 12.01 8.94 7.12
C ASP A 138 13.38 8.47 7.64
N LYS A 139 13.95 9.24 8.58
CA LYS A 139 15.27 8.97 9.20
C LYS A 139 15.27 7.68 10.03
N ASN A 140 14.11 7.22 10.48
CA ASN A 140 13.97 6.02 11.31
C ASN A 140 13.91 4.74 10.45
N VAL A 141 13.79 4.88 9.13
CA VAL A 141 13.70 3.75 8.20
C VAL A 141 15.09 3.33 7.74
N LYS A 142 15.49 2.11 8.13
CA LYS A 142 16.73 1.51 7.63
C LYS A 142 16.65 1.25 6.14
N ARG A 143 17.75 1.52 5.42
CA ARG A 143 17.87 1.27 3.97
C ARG A 143 17.51 -0.17 3.58
N ASP A 144 17.87 -1.14 4.40
CA ASP A 144 17.59 -2.56 4.13
C ASP A 144 16.10 -2.89 4.25
N PHE A 145 15.37 -2.25 5.16
CA PHE A 145 13.92 -2.39 5.25
C PHE A 145 13.26 -1.81 4.01
N MET A 146 13.65 -0.60 3.59
CA MET A 146 13.16 0.03 2.36
C MET A 146 13.42 -0.85 1.13
N LYS A 147 14.61 -1.45 1.01
CA LYS A 147 14.95 -2.40 -0.06
C LYS A 147 14.04 -3.62 -0.05
N LYS A 148 13.81 -4.24 1.11
CA LYS A 148 12.92 -5.40 1.26
C LYS A 148 11.48 -5.07 0.89
N VAL A 149 10.96 -3.94 1.37
CA VAL A 149 9.61 -3.46 1.02
C VAL A 149 9.50 -3.23 -0.48
N ASN A 150 10.48 -2.55 -1.08
CA ASN A 150 10.53 -2.33 -2.52
C ASN A 150 10.54 -3.66 -3.29
N GLU A 151 11.36 -4.61 -2.88
CA GLU A 151 11.45 -5.92 -3.53
C GLU A 151 10.11 -6.68 -3.48
N ILE A 152 9.44 -6.70 -2.32
CA ILE A 152 8.15 -7.35 -2.14
C ILE A 152 7.09 -6.70 -3.03
N ILE A 153 6.98 -5.36 -2.99
CA ILE A 153 6.01 -4.62 -3.80
C ILE A 153 6.32 -4.85 -5.27
N ARG A 154 7.59 -4.69 -5.70
CA ARG A 154 8.01 -4.92 -7.09
C ARG A 154 7.65 -6.31 -7.58
N LYS A 155 7.95 -7.37 -6.81
CA LYS A 155 7.61 -8.76 -7.18
C LYS A 155 6.10 -8.94 -7.36
N ARG A 156 5.29 -8.38 -6.46
CA ARG A 156 3.82 -8.44 -6.54
C ARG A 156 3.27 -7.61 -7.70
N THR A 157 3.79 -6.40 -7.91
CA THR A 157 3.41 -5.53 -9.03
C THR A 157 3.81 -6.15 -10.37
N GLN A 158 5.00 -6.75 -10.48
CA GLN A 158 5.43 -7.46 -11.70
C GLN A 158 4.54 -8.67 -12.00
N TYR A 159 4.14 -9.43 -11.00
CA TYR A 159 3.17 -10.51 -11.18
C TYR A 159 1.83 -10.00 -11.74
N LEU A 160 1.38 -8.81 -11.31
CA LEU A 160 0.16 -8.18 -11.83
C LEU A 160 0.34 -7.53 -13.22
N LEU A 161 1.57 -7.31 -13.67
CA LEU A 161 1.89 -6.60 -14.91
C LEU A 161 2.36 -7.51 -16.05
N ASN A 162 3.02 -8.62 -15.74
CA ASN A 162 3.60 -9.50 -16.75
C ASN A 162 2.50 -10.34 -17.42
N ASP A 163 2.29 -10.12 -18.72
CA ASP A 163 1.47 -10.96 -19.62
C ASP A 163 0.06 -11.31 -19.08
N THR A 164 -0.53 -10.41 -18.28
CA THR A 164 -1.85 -10.60 -17.70
C THR A 164 -2.91 -9.76 -18.41
N LEU A 165 -4.14 -10.27 -18.40
CA LEU A 165 -5.38 -9.52 -18.73
C LEU A 165 -5.45 -8.18 -17.98
N MET A 166 -4.78 -8.05 -16.84
CA MET A 166 -4.72 -6.81 -16.06
C MET A 166 -4.00 -5.69 -16.82
N LEU A 167 -2.83 -5.97 -17.40
CA LEU A 167 -2.09 -5.01 -18.20
C LEU A 167 -2.83 -4.69 -19.50
N GLU A 168 -3.29 -5.74 -20.21
CA GLU A 168 -4.07 -5.62 -21.45
C GLU A 168 -5.34 -4.77 -21.24
N GLY A 169 -6.15 -5.05 -20.22
CA GLY A 169 -7.36 -4.29 -19.89
C GLY A 169 -7.06 -2.86 -19.44
N SER A 170 -5.94 -2.62 -18.76
CA SER A 170 -5.51 -1.28 -18.36
C SER A 170 -5.03 -0.43 -19.54
N ALA A 171 -4.42 -1.08 -20.52
CA ALA A 171 -3.95 -0.51 -21.77
C ALA A 171 -5.09 -0.01 -22.66
N LEU A 172 -6.24 -0.70 -22.63
CA LEU A 172 -7.44 -0.36 -23.39
C LEU A 172 -8.25 0.80 -22.78
N ASP A 173 -7.94 1.24 -21.56
CA ASP A 173 -8.54 2.43 -20.95
C ASP A 173 -7.71 3.68 -21.31
N PRO A 174 -8.20 4.57 -22.19
CA PRO A 174 -7.45 5.75 -22.60
C PRO A 174 -7.06 6.63 -21.40
N LYS A 175 -7.94 6.76 -20.40
CA LYS A 175 -7.67 7.59 -19.23
C LYS A 175 -6.49 7.04 -18.45
N SER A 176 -6.51 5.74 -18.15
CA SER A 176 -5.40 5.06 -17.47
C SER A 176 -4.10 5.17 -18.26
N LEU A 177 -4.14 4.90 -19.58
CA LEU A 177 -2.98 4.91 -20.45
C LEU A 177 -2.20 6.24 -20.42
N TYR A 178 -2.91 7.37 -20.43
CA TYR A 178 -2.30 8.71 -20.43
C TYR A 178 -2.01 9.26 -19.02
N THR A 179 -2.87 9.01 -18.02
CA THR A 179 -2.68 9.58 -16.66
C THR A 179 -1.59 8.89 -15.86
N SER A 180 -1.40 7.58 -16.02
CA SER A 180 -0.42 6.80 -15.27
C SER A 180 0.96 6.71 -15.93
N LYS A 181 1.15 7.39 -17.08
CA LYS A 181 2.31 7.21 -17.96
C LYS A 181 2.53 5.74 -18.38
N LEU A 182 1.52 4.87 -18.30
CA LEU A 182 1.58 3.50 -18.84
C LEU A 182 2.04 3.50 -20.29
N ALA A 183 1.62 4.49 -21.08
CA ALA A 183 2.08 4.68 -22.45
C ALA A 183 3.61 4.80 -22.60
N THR A 184 4.38 5.09 -21.54
CA THR A 184 5.86 5.15 -21.56
C THR A 184 6.52 3.79 -21.35
N HIS A 185 5.79 2.83 -20.77
CA HIS A 185 6.30 1.49 -20.52
C HIS A 185 6.18 0.61 -21.76
N HIS A 186 7.31 0.04 -22.21
CA HIS A 186 7.35 -0.81 -23.40
C HIS A 186 6.39 -2.01 -23.32
N SER A 187 6.25 -2.61 -22.12
CA SER A 187 5.31 -3.71 -21.88
C SER A 187 3.85 -3.32 -22.07
N ALA A 188 3.45 -2.11 -21.65
CA ALA A 188 2.09 -1.62 -21.83
C ALA A 188 1.77 -1.36 -23.30
N ILE A 189 2.73 -0.80 -24.06
CA ILE A 189 2.59 -0.60 -25.51
C ILE A 189 2.46 -1.96 -26.22
N LEU A 190 3.28 -2.94 -25.84
CA LEU A 190 3.21 -4.30 -26.38
C LEU A 190 1.84 -4.93 -26.09
N ALA A 191 1.33 -4.79 -24.87
CA ALA A 191 0.00 -5.29 -24.48
C ALA A 191 -1.15 -4.62 -25.26
N VAL A 192 -1.13 -3.29 -25.45
CA VAL A 192 -2.07 -2.59 -26.35
C VAL A 192 -1.98 -3.16 -27.76
N THR A 193 -0.77 -3.35 -28.28
CA THR A 193 -0.57 -3.81 -29.66
C THR A 193 -1.11 -5.23 -29.85
N LEU A 194 -0.81 -6.14 -28.92
CA LEU A 194 -1.30 -7.51 -28.96
C LEU A 194 -2.82 -7.61 -28.79
N THR A 195 -3.42 -6.77 -27.94
CA THR A 195 -4.89 -6.74 -27.77
C THR A 195 -5.59 -6.21 -29.00
N ILE A 196 -5.10 -5.12 -29.61
CA ILE A 196 -5.68 -4.59 -30.86
C ILE A 196 -5.52 -5.63 -31.99
N LYS A 197 -4.39 -6.35 -32.06
CA LYS A 197 -4.23 -7.46 -33.00
C LYS A 197 -5.20 -8.62 -32.77
N LYS A 198 -5.52 -8.96 -31.52
CA LYS A 198 -6.54 -9.98 -31.20
C LYS A 198 -7.95 -9.55 -31.62
N LEU A 199 -8.21 -8.23 -31.70
CA LEU A 199 -9.47 -7.66 -32.17
C LEU A 199 -9.54 -7.53 -33.71
N ALA A 200 -8.40 -7.68 -34.40
CA ALA A 200 -8.37 -7.65 -35.86
C ALA A 200 -9.05 -8.90 -36.44
N HIS A 201 -9.99 -8.70 -37.35
CA HIS A 201 -10.72 -9.76 -38.04
C HIS A 201 -10.02 -10.19 -39.33
N SER A 202 -9.03 -9.42 -39.80
CA SER A 202 -8.27 -9.68 -41.03
C SER A 202 -6.76 -9.65 -40.81
N PRO A 203 -5.98 -10.49 -41.54
CA PRO A 203 -4.52 -10.41 -41.57
C PRO A 203 -4.00 -9.01 -41.94
N ILE A 204 -4.73 -8.28 -42.78
CA ILE A 204 -4.35 -6.93 -43.24
C ILE A 204 -4.43 -5.92 -42.08
N GLU A 205 -5.45 -6.02 -41.25
CA GLU A 205 -5.62 -5.16 -40.07
C GLU A 205 -4.48 -5.39 -39.06
N SER A 206 -4.10 -6.64 -38.81
CA SER A 206 -2.95 -6.98 -37.96
C SER A 206 -1.63 -6.39 -38.47
N ILE A 207 -1.42 -6.43 -39.80
CA ILE A 207 -0.21 -5.87 -40.44
C ILE A 207 -0.20 -4.34 -40.32
N ALA A 208 -1.34 -3.67 -40.49
CA ALA A 208 -1.46 -2.22 -40.34
C ALA A 208 -1.15 -1.78 -38.89
N ILE A 209 -1.62 -2.54 -37.90
CA ILE A 209 -1.32 -2.31 -36.48
C ILE A 209 0.19 -2.45 -36.19
N ASP A 210 0.85 -3.44 -36.78
CA ASP A 210 2.30 -3.62 -36.68
C ASP A 210 3.09 -2.45 -37.27
N GLN A 211 2.69 -1.99 -38.46
CA GLN A 211 3.30 -0.85 -39.12
C GLN A 211 3.14 0.44 -38.31
N PHE A 212 1.95 0.67 -37.77
CA PHE A 212 1.66 1.84 -36.93
C PHE A 212 2.52 1.85 -35.65
N THR A 213 2.64 0.69 -34.98
CA THR A 213 3.41 0.54 -33.73
C THR A 213 4.91 0.75 -33.95
N ARG A 214 5.45 0.21 -35.04
CA ARG A 214 6.87 0.42 -35.45
C ARG A 214 7.14 1.89 -35.76
N THR A 215 6.22 2.56 -36.44
CA THR A 215 6.34 3.97 -36.80
C THR A 215 6.30 4.89 -35.58
N PHE A 216 5.41 4.60 -34.61
CA PHE A 216 5.35 5.35 -33.34
C PHE A 216 6.59 5.16 -32.47
N SER A 217 7.14 3.95 -32.42
CA SER A 217 8.39 3.66 -31.68
C SER A 217 9.57 4.46 -32.25
N LYS A 218 9.74 4.47 -33.58
CA LYS A 218 10.79 5.26 -34.26
C LYS A 218 10.63 6.77 -34.06
N LYS A 219 9.39 7.29 -34.07
CA LYS A 219 9.13 8.72 -33.79
C LYS A 219 9.49 9.12 -32.36
N ARG A 220 9.30 8.24 -31.35
CA ARG A 220 9.72 8.53 -29.97
C ARG A 220 11.24 8.60 -29.80
N GLU A 221 11.98 7.70 -30.45
CA GLU A 221 13.45 7.76 -30.48
C GLU A 221 13.92 9.07 -31.13
N PHE A 222 13.30 9.47 -32.24
CA PHE A 222 13.58 10.75 -32.89
C PHE A 222 13.30 11.98 -32.01
N ILE A 223 12.20 11.97 -31.25
CA ILE A 223 11.84 13.06 -30.33
C ILE A 223 12.78 13.11 -29.12
N TRP A 224 13.30 11.97 -28.66
CA TRP A 224 14.32 11.91 -27.60
C TRP A 224 15.68 12.43 -28.08
N ILE A 225 16.12 12.02 -29.28
CA ILE A 225 17.38 12.47 -29.88
C ILE A 225 17.36 13.98 -30.13
N THR A 226 16.23 14.53 -30.60
CA THR A 226 16.08 15.96 -30.86
C THR A 226 15.91 16.82 -29.60
N ARG A 227 15.46 16.25 -28.47
CA ARG A 227 15.44 16.95 -27.17
C ARG A 227 16.74 16.85 -26.39
N GLY A 228 17.49 15.75 -26.54
CA GLY A 228 18.82 15.59 -25.93
C GLY A 228 19.89 16.50 -26.54
N SER A 229 19.68 17.01 -27.75
CA SER A 229 20.60 17.90 -28.46
C SER A 229 20.35 19.40 -28.21
N ILE A 230 19.38 19.77 -27.36
CA ILE A 230 19.09 21.18 -26.99
C ILE A 230 19.66 21.55 -25.61
N LEU A 231 20.23 20.61 -24.85
CA LEU A 231 20.81 20.89 -23.52
C LEU A 231 22.35 20.92 -23.47
N ASP A 232 23.05 20.81 -24.61
CA ASP A 232 24.53 20.78 -24.68
C ASP A 232 25.15 22.02 -25.39
N THR A 233 24.47 23.16 -25.40
CA THR A 233 25.04 24.44 -25.85
C THR A 233 24.76 25.59 -24.89
N SER A 234 25.32 25.50 -23.69
CA SER A 234 25.66 26.69 -22.89
C SER A 234 26.66 26.29 -21.79
N CYS A 235 27.94 26.31 -22.16
CA CYS A 235 29.02 26.73 -21.28
C CYS A 235 29.04 28.26 -21.22
#